data_AF-A0A848SWF8-F1
#
_entry.id   AF-A0A848SWF8-F1
#
_cell.length_a   1.000
_cell.length_b   1.000
_cell.length_c   1.000
_cell.angle_alpha   90.00
_cell.angle_beta   90.00
_cell.angle_gamma   90.00
#
_symmetry.space_group_name_H-M   'P 1'
#
loop_
_entity.id
_entity.type
_entity.pdbx_description
1 polymer ?
#
loop_
_entity_poly.entity_id
_entity_poly.type
_entity_poly.pdbx_seq_one_letter_code
_entity_poly.pdbx_strand_id
1 'polypeptide(L)' 'MAYLSGAGSADFSAIKDHAGVTDGNLSVHLRKLEDAGYVDVEKKFVDRKPQTLCHLSKAGREAWIAYIDRMQTLLGQG' A
#
# COMPACT_ATOMS: atom_id res chain seq x y z
N MET A 1 -3.16 0.56 1.08
CA MET A 1 -3.24 1.64 0.07
C MET A 1 -3.30 3.02 0.71
N ALA A 2 -4.21 3.28 1.67
CA ALA A 2 -4.32 4.57 2.38
C ALA A 2 -2.98 5.17 2.84
N TYR A 3 -2.21 4.43 3.64
CA TYR A 3 -0.91 4.89 4.13
C TYR A 3 0.07 5.25 3.00
N LEU A 4 0.22 4.37 2.01
CA LEU A 4 1.08 4.60 0.85
C LEU A 4 0.64 5.78 -0.02
N SER A 5 -0.67 6.07 -0.10
CA SER A 5 -1.18 7.23 -0.84
C SER A 5 -0.72 8.56 -0.25
N GLY A 6 -0.47 8.62 1.06
CA GLY A 6 0.06 9.81 1.74
C GLY A 6 1.58 9.82 1.85
N ALA A 7 2.18 8.66 2.17
CA ALA A 7 3.62 8.53 2.36
C ALA A 7 4.42 8.50 1.04
N GLY A 8 3.77 8.21 -0.09
CA GLY A 8 4.41 8.00 -1.39
C GLY A 8 5.08 6.63 -1.50
N SER A 9 6.07 6.37 -0.64
CA SER A 9 6.74 5.08 -0.50
C SER A 9 7.05 4.78 0.95
N ALA A 10 6.99 3.52 1.35
CA ALA A 10 7.34 3.10 2.70
C ALA A 10 7.93 1.69 2.71
N ASP A 11 8.78 1.39 3.69
CA ASP A 11 9.25 0.02 3.87
C ASP A 11 8.21 -0.86 4.57
N PHE A 12 8.41 -2.18 4.48
CA PHE A 12 7.51 -3.17 5.06
C PHE A 12 7.25 -2.94 6.55
N SER A 13 8.28 -2.58 7.33
CA SER A 13 8.16 -2.35 8.78
C SER A 13 7.30 -1.13 9.07
N ALA A 14 7.54 -0.02 8.35
CA ALA A 14 6.74 1.19 8.50
C ALA A 14 5.26 0.96 8.17
N ILE A 15 4.96 0.19 7.12
CA ILE A 15 3.58 -0.17 6.76
C ILE A 15 2.95 -1.03 7.85
N LYS A 16 3.70 -2.00 8.36
CA LYS A 16 3.24 -2.89 9.44
C LYS A 16 2.88 -2.11 10.69
N ASP A 17 3.78 -1.25 11.14
CA ASP A 17 3.64 -0.48 12.38
C ASP A 17 2.47 0.50 12.27
N HIS A 18 2.29 1.13 11.10
CA HIS A 18 1.16 2.03 10.87
C HIS A 18 -0.18 1.32 10.75
N ALA A 19 -0.22 0.14 10.11
CA ALA A 19 -1.45 -0.62 9.91
C ALA A 19 -1.84 -1.53 11.09
N GLY A 20 -0.94 -1.75 12.05
CA GLY A 20 -1.19 -2.59 13.23
C GLY A 20 -1.43 -4.07 12.88
N VAL A 21 -0.80 -4.56 11.82
CA VAL A 21 -1.00 -5.93 11.30
C VAL A 21 0.20 -6.83 11.58
N THR A 22 -0.01 -8.15 11.45
CA THR A 22 1.09 -9.12 11.50
C THR A 22 1.83 -9.19 10.16
N ASP A 23 3.09 -9.65 10.19
CA ASP A 23 3.94 -9.85 9.00
C ASP A 23 3.25 -10.74 7.95
N GLY A 24 2.56 -11.80 8.39
CA GLY A 24 1.83 -12.71 7.52
C GLY A 24 0.66 -12.03 6.80
N ASN A 25 -0.17 -11.29 7.54
CA ASN A 25 -1.28 -10.54 6.95
C ASN A 25 -0.76 -9.50 5.96
N LEU A 26 0.26 -8.73 6.34
CA LEU A 26 0.83 -7.71 5.48
C LEU A 26 1.41 -8.30 4.19
N SER A 27 2.15 -9.40 4.28
CA SER A 27 2.74 -10.08 3.12
C SER A 27 1.68 -10.55 2.14
N VAL A 28 0.60 -11.17 2.63
CA VAL A 28 -0.51 -11.62 1.79
C VAL A 28 -1.22 -10.45 1.11
N HIS A 29 -1.45 -9.35 1.83
CA HIS A 29 -2.10 -8.17 1.26
C HIS A 29 -1.22 -7.45 0.23
N LEU A 30 0.07 -7.27 0.51
CA LEU A 30 1.00 -6.68 -0.44
C LEU A 30 1.13 -7.51 -1.70
N ARG A 31 1.23 -8.84 -1.58
CA ARG A 31 1.26 -9.74 -2.75
C ARG A 31 0.00 -9.60 -3.59
N LYS A 32 -1.18 -9.62 -2.98
CA LYS A 32 -2.45 -9.46 -3.73
C LYS A 32 -2.54 -8.11 -4.46
N LEU A 33 -2.04 -7.04 -3.85
CA LEU A 33 -2.02 -5.71 -4.45
C LEU A 33 -0.97 -5.60 -5.56
N GLU A 34 0.18 -6.27 -5.40
CA GLU A 34 1.21 -6.40 -6.43
C GLU A 34 0.69 -7.20 -7.63
N ASP A 35 0.06 -8.35 -7.41
CA ASP A 35 -0.54 -9.19 -8.46
C ASP A 35 -1.65 -8.45 -9.22
N ALA A 36 -2.37 -7.54 -8.54
CA ALA A 36 -3.38 -6.67 -9.14
C ALA A 36 -2.78 -5.43 -9.84
N GLY A 37 -1.46 -5.24 -9.78
CA GLY A 37 -0.76 -4.10 -10.37
C GLY A 37 -0.99 -2.76 -9.64
N TYR A 38 -1.45 -2.78 -8.38
CA TYR A 38 -1.73 -1.58 -7.58
C TYR A 38 -0.57 -1.13 -6.70
N VAL A 39 0.31 -2.05 -6.31
CA VAL A 39 1.48 -1.75 -5.50
C VAL A 39 2.72 -2.30 -6.19
N ASP A 40 3.72 -1.45 -6.33
CA ASP A 40 5.04 -1.86 -6.78
C ASP A 40 5.91 -2.15 -5.54
N VAL A 41 6.56 -3.32 -5.56
CA VAL A 41 7.42 -3.80 -4.47
C VAL A 41 8.86 -3.90 -4.97
N GLU A 42 9.75 -3.09 -4.39
CA GLU A 42 11.16 -3.03 -4.75
C GLU A 42 12.02 -3.56 -3.61
N LYS A 43 12.89 -4.54 -3.90
CA LYS A 43 13.88 -5.04 -2.94
C LYS A 43 15.19 -4.29 -3.12
N LYS A 44 15.59 -3.53 -2.10
CA LYS A 44 16.87 -2.83 -2.04
C LYS A 44 17.77 -3.44 -0.98
N PHE A 45 19.07 -3.25 -1.12
CA PHE A 45 20.02 -3.48 -0.04
C PHE A 45 20.46 -2.14 0.52
N VAL A 46 20.15 -1.88 1.78
CA VAL A 46 20.58 -0.68 2.52
C VAL A 46 21.40 -1.17 3.71
N ASP A 47 22.63 -0.68 3.84
CA ASP A 47 23.56 -1.09 4.91
C ASP A 47 23.74 -2.61 5.05
N ARG A 48 23.83 -3.31 3.90
CA ARG A 48 23.96 -4.78 3.80
C ARG A 48 22.73 -5.56 4.32
N LYS A 49 21.60 -4.90 4.54
CA LYS A 49 20.32 -5.52 4.91
C LYS A 49 19.33 -5.42 3.76
N PRO A 50 18.61 -6.49 3.41
CA PRO A 50 17.52 -6.41 2.45
C PRO A 50 16.38 -5.58 3.05
N GLN A 51 15.92 -4.58 2.31
CA GLN A 51 14.77 -3.74 2.63
C GLN A 51 13.77 -3.85 1.48
N THR A 52 12.51 -4.08 1.83
CA THR A 52 11.40 -4.09 0.88
C THR A 52 10.70 -2.75 0.92
N LEU A 53 10.81 -1.98 -0.15
CA LEU A 53 10.13 -0.70 -0.33
C LEU A 53 8.86 -0.92 -1.15
N CYS A 54 7.73 -0.41 -0.67
CA CYS A 54 6.44 -0.50 -1.35
C CYS A 54 5.94 0.90 -1.69
N HIS A 55 5.33 1.06 -2.86
CA HIS A 55 4.66 2.30 -3.27
C HIS A 55 3.43 1.99 -4.14
N LEU A 56 2.49 2.93 -4.24
CA LEU A 56 1.39 2.77 -5.18
C LEU A 56 1.91 2.93 -6.60
N SER A 57 1.51 2.01 -7.48
CA SER A 57 1.67 2.21 -8.91
C SER A 57 0.74 3.34 -9.39
N LYS A 58 0.90 3.78 -10.64
CA LYS A 58 -0.05 4.74 -11.24
C LYS A 58 -1.49 4.21 -11.20
N ALA A 59 -1.70 2.95 -11.61
CA ALA A 59 -3.01 2.31 -11.61
C ALA A 59 -3.56 2.15 -10.18
N GLY A 60 -2.71 1.80 -9.21
CA GLY A 60 -3.11 1.70 -7.80
C GLY A 60 -3.53 3.04 -7.21
N ARG A 61 -2.86 4.13 -7.60
CA ARG A 61 -3.24 5.48 -7.17
C ARG A 61 -4.59 5.91 -7.74
N GLU A 62 -4.82 5.68 -9.03
CA GLU A 62 -6.11 5.95 -9.68
C GLU A 62 -7.24 5.11 -9.05
N ALA A 63 -7.00 3.82 -8.84
CA ALA A 63 -7.96 2.91 -8.19
C ALA A 63 -8.29 3.34 -6.76
N TRP A 64 -7.29 3.80 -6.00
CA TRP A 64 -7.48 4.30 -4.64
C TRP A 64 -8.34 5.56 -4.59
N ILE A 65 -8.07 6.54 -5.47
CA ILE A 65 -8.89 7.76 -5.56
C ILE A 65 -10.34 7.41 -5.92
N ALA A 66 -10.53 6.58 -6.95
CA ALA A 66 -11.87 6.15 -7.36
C ALA A 66 -12.60 5.34 -6.28
N TYR A 67 -11.88 4.68 -5.37
CA TYR A 67 -12.46 4.01 -4.22
C TYR A 67 -12.94 5.03 -3.17
N ILE A 68 -12.13 6.04 -2.85
CA ILE A 68 -12.51 7.11 -1.91
C ILE A 68 -13.71 7.90 -2.44
N ASP A 69 -13.74 8.27 -3.71
CA ASP A 69 -14.87 8.99 -4.32
C ASP A 69 -16.18 8.18 -4.21
N ARG A 70 -16.11 6.88 -4.44
CA ARG A 70 -17.24 5.96 -4.27
C ARG A 70 -17.68 5.87 -2.80
N MET A 71 -16.73 5.83 -1.87
CA MET A 71 -17.05 5.81 -0.44
C MET A 71 -17.70 7.11 0.04
N GLN A 72 -17.20 8.26 -0.42
CA GLN A 72 -17.80 9.56 -0.13
C GLN A 72 -19.21 9.67 -0.69
N THR A 73 -19.46 9.13 -1.89
CA THR A 73 -20.80 9.09 -2.47
C THR A 73 -21.76 8.27 -1.63
N LEU A 74 -21.33 7.10 -1.13
CA LEU A 74 -22.17 6.24 -0.28
C LEU A 74 -22.42 6.83 1.11
N LEU A 75 -21.46 7.55 1.68
CA LEU A 75 -21.57 8.17 3.01
C LEU A 75 -22.25 9.55 2.98
N GLY A 76 -22.19 10.25 1.85
CA GLY A 76 -22.80 11.57 1.64
C GLY A 76 -24.27 11.52 1.18
N GLN A 77 -24.85 10.34 1.03
CA GLN A 77 -26.29 10.12 0.81
C GLN A 77 -27.07 10.02 2.13
N GLY A 78 -26.67 10.80 3.14
CA GLY A 78 -27.35 10.92 4.44
C GLY A 78 -28.06 12.26 4.59
#